data_AF-A0A933Q1T5-F1
#
_entry.id   AF-A0A933Q1T5-F1
#
_cell.length_a   1.000
_cell.length_b   1.000
_cell.length_c   1.000
_cell.angle_alpha   90.00
_cell.angle_beta   90.00
_cell.angle_gamma   90.00
#
_symmetry.space_group_name_H-M   'P 1'
#
loop_
_entity.id
_entity.type
_entity.pdbx_description
1 polymer ?
#
loop_
_entity_poly.entity_id
_entity_poly.type
_entity_poly.pdbx_seq_one_letter_code
_entity_poly.pdbx_strand_id
1 'polypeptide(L)'
;MSASDRWEEFKVFSSRGPAEALLAQLGLNQVPAKIETRALEGCIEMQFCVLVGSHLAHRARWIVAQLPPTEEELAFLATGKLPGQDQ
;
A
#
# COMPACT_ATOMS: atom_id res chain seq x y z
N MET A 1 5.03 -26.47 -12.55
CA MET A 1 4.80 -25.32 -11.66
C MET A 1 4.44 -24.14 -12.54
N SER A 2 3.14 -23.85 -12.65
CA SER A 2 2.62 -22.76 -13.49
C SER A 2 3.01 -21.41 -12.88
N ALA A 3 3.24 -20.39 -13.71
CA ALA A 3 3.72 -19.06 -13.32
C ALA A 3 2.74 -18.23 -12.44
N SER A 4 1.69 -18.84 -11.91
CA SER A 4 0.53 -18.20 -11.28
C SER A 4 0.68 -17.97 -9.77
N ASP A 5 1.67 -18.57 -9.11
CA ASP A 5 1.81 -18.54 -7.63
C ASP A 5 2.89 -17.59 -7.10
N ARG A 6 3.52 -16.77 -7.96
CA ARG A 6 4.52 -15.81 -7.49
C ARG A 6 3.83 -14.57 -6.95
N TRP A 7 3.91 -14.41 -5.64
CA TRP A 7 3.52 -13.18 -4.92
C TRP A 7 4.74 -12.27 -4.77
N GLU A 8 4.54 -10.97 -4.91
CA GLU A 8 5.55 -9.96 -4.63
C GLU A 8 5.04 -8.89 -3.67
N GLU A 9 5.96 -8.35 -2.87
CA GLU A 9 5.69 -7.23 -1.98
C GLU A 9 5.37 -5.98 -2.82
N PHE A 10 4.21 -5.41 -2.57
CA PHE A 10 3.71 -4.25 -3.30
C PHE A 10 3.81 -2.96 -2.48
N LYS A 11 3.43 -3.02 -1.20
CA LYS A 11 3.52 -1.88 -0.28
C LYS A 11 3.58 -2.35 1.17
N VAL A 12 4.28 -1.61 2.02
CA VAL A 12 4.42 -1.89 3.46
C VAL A 12 3.81 -0.75 4.26
N PHE A 13 3.12 -1.10 5.34
CA PHE A 13 2.50 -0.15 6.26
C PHE A 13 2.91 -0.44 7.71
N SER A 14 3.00 0.59 8.54
CA SER A 14 3.22 0.49 9.99
C SER A 14 1.94 0.21 10.78
N SER A 15 0.78 0.27 10.13
CA SER A 15 -0.53 0.01 10.74
C SER A 15 -1.43 -0.78 9.80
N ARG A 16 -2.34 -1.54 10.41
CA ARG A 16 -3.21 -2.48 9.69
C ARG A 16 -4.27 -1.78 8.83
N GLY A 17 -4.83 -0.68 9.31
CA GLY A 17 -5.94 0.02 8.64
C GLY A 17 -5.62 0.44 7.19
N PRO A 18 -4.52 1.16 6.94
CA PRO A 18 -4.11 1.52 5.58
C PRO A 18 -3.81 0.30 4.68
N ALA A 19 -3.27 -0.78 5.24
CA ALA A 19 -3.04 -2.02 4.49
C ALA A 19 -4.37 -2.68 4.08
N GLU A 20 -5.36 -2.72 4.97
CA GLU A 20 -6.71 -3.23 4.68
C GLU A 20 -7.45 -2.35 3.66
N ALA A 21 -7.29 -1.02 3.75
CA ALA A 21 -7.85 -0.10 2.77
C ALA A 21 -7.29 -0.36 1.36
N LEU A 22 -5.96 -0.52 1.24
CA LEU A 22 -5.34 -0.88 -0.03
C LEU A 22 -5.80 -2.24 -0.54
N LEU A 23 -5.88 -3.24 0.35
CA LEU A 23 -6.37 -4.58 0.02
C LEU A 23 -7.78 -4.53 -0.57
N ALA A 24 -8.69 -3.79 0.07
CA ALA A 24 -10.06 -3.61 -0.40
C ALA A 24 -10.10 -2.93 -1.77
N GLN A 25 -9.30 -1.87 -1.96
CA GLN A 25 -9.22 -1.15 -3.23
C GLN A 25 -8.73 -2.03 -4.39
N LEU A 26 -7.71 -2.85 -4.16
CA LEU A 26 -7.21 -3.81 -5.15
C LEU A 26 -8.27 -4.88 -5.46
N GLY A 27 -8.98 -5.36 -4.43
CA GLY A 27 -10.07 -6.32 -4.57
C GLY A 27 -11.23 -5.80 -5.44
N LEU A 28 -11.67 -4.56 -5.23
CA LEU A 28 -12.69 -3.90 -6.07
C LEU A 28 -12.30 -3.86 -7.55
N ASN A 29 -11.00 -3.79 -7.82
CA ASN A 29 -10.44 -3.76 -9.16
C ASN A 29 -9.98 -5.13 -9.67
N GLN A 30 -10.43 -6.22 -9.05
CA GLN A 30 -10.13 -7.61 -9.43
C GLN A 30 -8.62 -7.90 -9.48
N VAL A 31 -7.86 -7.31 -8.55
CA VAL A 31 -6.45 -7.64 -8.30
C VAL A 31 -6.37 -8.41 -6.99
N PRO A 32 -6.22 -9.75 -7.04
CA PRO A 32 -5.92 -10.55 -5.87
C PRO A 32 -4.70 -10.01 -5.13
N ALA A 33 -4.91 -9.72 -3.85
CA ALA A 33 -3.90 -9.25 -2.93
C ALA A 33 -4.09 -9.93 -1.57
N LYS A 34 -3.05 -9.93 -0.74
CA LYS A 34 -3.10 -10.43 0.64
C LYS A 34 -2.21 -9.58 1.54
N ILE A 35 -2.47 -9.63 2.85
CA ILE A 35 -1.64 -8.97 3.86
C ILE A 35 -0.84 -10.05 4.61
N GLU A 36 0.46 -9.83 4.74
CA GLU A 36 1.33 -10.57 5.65
C GLU A 36 1.80 -9.64 6.76
N THR A 37 1.70 -10.09 8.02
CA THR A 37 2.23 -9.36 9.17
C THR A 37 3.66 -9.83 9.42
N ARG A 38 4.60 -8.88 9.48
CA ARG A 38 6.01 -9.12 9.77
C ARG A 38 6.37 -8.40 11.07
N ALA A 39 6.89 -9.13 12.05
CA ALA A 39 7.50 -8.52 13.23
C ALA A 39 8.87 -7.95 12.86
N LEU A 40 9.14 -6.71 13.25
CA LEU A 40 10.48 -6.13 13.18
C LEU A 40 11.30 -6.53 14.41
N GLU A 41 12.62 -6.34 14.34
CA GLU A 41 13.54 -6.66 15.43
C GLU A 41 13.05 -6.08 16.77
N GLY A 42 13.04 -6.91 17.81
CA GLY A 42 12.54 -6.56 19.13
C GLY A 42 11.03 -6.80 19.36
N CYS A 43 10.25 -7.23 18.36
CA CYS A 43 8.80 -7.51 18.48
C CYS A 43 7.93 -6.32 18.92
N ILE A 44 8.48 -5.11 18.99
CA ILE A 44 7.75 -3.90 19.41
C ILE A 44 7.01 -3.29 18.21
N GLU A 45 7.55 -3.44 17.01
CA GLU A 45 6.97 -2.89 15.78
C GLU A 45 6.47 -4.00 14.85
N MET A 46 5.26 -3.82 14.33
CA MET A 46 4.66 -4.70 13.33
C MET A 46 4.57 -3.98 12.00
N GLN A 47 4.99 -4.65 10.93
CA GLN A 47 4.76 -4.24 9.56
C GLN A 47 3.66 -5.07 8.94
N PHE A 48 2.83 -4.42 8.12
CA PHE A 48 1.78 -5.04 7.34
C PHE A 48 2.16 -4.91 5.86
N CYS A 49 2.61 -6.01 5.27
CA CYS A 49 3.04 -6.10 3.88
C CYS A 49 1.85 -6.51 3.01
N VAL A 50 1.44 -5.65 2.08
CA VAL A 50 0.49 -6.00 1.02
C VAL A 50 1.25 -6.67 -0.10
N LEU A 51 0.88 -7.92 -0.42
CA LEU A 51 1.42 -8.66 -1.55
C LEU A 51 0.39 -8.77 -2.67
N VAL A 52 0.87 -8.73 -3.91
CA VAL A 52 0.08 -8.92 -5.13
C VAL A 52 0.69 -10.06 -5.95
N GLY A 53 -0.10 -10.71 -6.79
CA GLY A 53 0.47 -11.62 -7.78
C GLY A 53 1.41 -10.85 -8.71
N SER A 54 2.64 -11.33 -8.94
CA SER A 54 3.65 -10.64 -9.76
C SER A 54 3.14 -10.29 -11.16
N HIS A 55 2.30 -11.14 -11.75
CA HIS A 55 1.67 -10.89 -13.04
C HIS A 55 0.65 -9.74 -13.05
N LEU A 56 0.23 -9.26 -11.87
CA LEU A 56 -0.72 -8.14 -11.69
C LEU A 56 -0.07 -6.89 -11.09
N ALA A 57 1.23 -6.92 -10.79
CA ALA A 57 1.92 -5.80 -10.17
C ALA A 57 1.78 -4.49 -10.93
N HIS A 58 1.88 -4.56 -12.27
CA HIS A 58 1.66 -3.39 -13.12
C HIS A 58 0.24 -2.83 -12.97
N ARG A 59 -0.77 -3.72 -12.94
CA ARG A 59 -2.17 -3.33 -12.77
C ARG A 59 -2.41 -2.72 -11.38
N ALA A 60 -1.82 -3.29 -10.33
CA ALA A 60 -1.87 -2.75 -8.98
C ALA A 60 -1.28 -1.33 -8.94
N ARG A 61 -0.10 -1.10 -9.57
CA ARG A 61 0.51 0.24 -9.69
C ARG A 61 -0.42 1.23 -10.39
N TRP A 62 -1.02 0.81 -11.51
CA TRP A 62 -1.96 1.63 -12.26
C TRP A 62 -3.19 2.04 -11.44
N ILE A 63 -3.80 1.11 -10.69
CA ILE A 63 -4.95 1.39 -9.83
C ILE A 63 -4.59 2.42 -8.75
N VAL A 64 -3.45 2.23 -8.08
CA VAL A 64 -3.00 3.14 -7.02
C VAL A 64 -2.70 4.54 -7.56
N ALA A 65 -2.11 4.65 -8.75
CA ALA A 65 -1.82 5.92 -9.38
C ALA A 65 -3.09 6.73 -9.75
N GLN A 66 -4.25 6.08 -9.82
CA GLN A 66 -5.54 6.75 -10.08
C GLN A 66 -6.29 7.16 -8.81
N LEU A 67 -5.76 6.85 -7.62
CA LEU A 67 -6.37 7.28 -6.38
C LEU A 67 -6.26 8.80 -6.22
N PRO A 68 -7.29 9.46 -5.67
CA PRO A 68 -7.17 10.87 -5.34
C PRO A 68 -6.04 11.08 -4.31
N PRO A 69 -5.33 12.21 -4.37
CA PRO A 69 -4.35 12.55 -3.35
C PRO A 69 -5.01 12.62 -1.97
N THR A 70 -4.27 12.33 -0.91
CA THR A 70 -4.77 12.50 0.46
C THR A 70 -4.95 13.98 0.79
N GLU A 71 -5.68 14.29 1.86
CA GLU A 71 -5.86 15.68 2.29
C GLU A 71 -4.51 16.35 2.62
N GLU A 72 -3.57 15.61 3.19
CA GLU A 72 -2.22 16.09 3.47
C GLU A 72 -1.44 16.38 2.18
N GLU A 73 -1.59 15.52 1.16
CA GLU A 73 -0.99 15.73 -0.15
C GLU A 73 -1.63 16.92 -0.88
N LEU A 74 -2.96 17.07 -0.78
CA LEU A 74 -3.69 18.23 -1.29
C LEU A 74 -3.25 19.53 -0.61
N ALA A 75 -3.09 19.51 0.72
CA ALA A 75 -2.61 20.65 1.49
C ALA A 75 -1.17 21.02 1.09
N PHE A 76 -0.29 20.04 0.88
CA PHE A 76 1.04 20.28 0.34
C PHE A 76 0.99 20.88 -1.08
N LEU A 77 0.18 20.34 -1.97
CA LEU A 77 0.04 20.85 -3.34
C LEU A 77 -0.50 22.28 -3.37
N ALA A 78 -1.38 22.63 -2.44
CA ALA A 78 -1.96 23.96 -2.32
C ALA A 78 -1.01 24.99 -1.69
N THR A 79 -0.17 24.57 -0.73
CA THR A 79 0.63 25.49 0.11
C THR A 79 2.15 25.41 -0.11
N GLY A 80 2.63 24.35 -0.74
CA GLY A 80 4.05 24.01 -0.85
C GLY A 80 4.72 23.57 0.45
N LYS A 81 3.97 23.36 1.54
CA LYS A 81 4.52 23.03 2.87
C LYS A 81 4.19 21.60 3.27
N LEU A 82 5.18 20.85 3.77
CA LEU A 82 4.93 19.51 4.31
C LEU A 82 4.23 19.62 5.68
N PRO A 83 3.35 18.66 6.04
CA PRO A 83 2.76 18.62 7.36
C PRO A 83 3.85 18.60 8.44
N GLY A 84 3.84 19.60 9.32
CA GLY A 84 4.84 19.76 10.39
C GLY A 84 5.95 20.79 10.12
N GLN A 85 5.96 21.47 8.97
CA GLN A 85 6.92 22.54 8.66
C GLN A 85 6.48 23.96 9.09
N ASP A 86 5.43 24.09 9.89
CA ASP A 86 4.99 25.38 10.46
C ASP A 86 5.72 25.73 11.79
N GLN A 87 7.02 25.39 11.91
CA GLN A 87 7.87 25.84 13.01
C GLN A 87 9.13 26.55 12.49
#